data_AF-A0A7C6FR94-F1
#
_entry.id   AF-A0A7C6FR94-F1
#
_cell.length_a   1.000
_cell.length_b   1.000
_cell.length_c   1.000
_cell.angle_alpha   90.00
_cell.angle_beta   90.00
_cell.angle_gamma   90.00
#
_symmetry.space_group_name_H-M   'P 1'
#
loop_
_entity.id
_entity.type
_entity.pdbx_description
1 polymer ?
#
loop_
_entity_poly.entity_id
_entity_poly.type
_entity_poly.pdbx_seq_one_letter_code
_entity_poly.pdbx_strand_id
1 'polypeptide(L)'
;MFDPFILKIESKTKDISDEKTTIRYKLNKVVPNEVREYYRSKLLSIIRQKPSFILLDAFDLNLPLFKIEIPKNKESLFESLEHKIYELFEISGHLAETPFSTKVIEIIAEEHFKPESITPINATSDSILPVREFESPTPICPYCNGQLDQFPKRKKKCPYCSNYIYVRTIPENRKRALVTEKQKVEIDKQWEKENEWNNRYRITKEEYYSKKEILSQKFGTEAKWGDVIWRTLVGRTLSAKSFNELTMLYFQKALFLYDEGRKQYFKMLQVSKVFKLKNYKNDGIEMVQISTCQDNSCESCSKLEGKIYSIDEALKEMPIPNINCEYDWNDVGTGWCRCDWLPVLDD
;
A
#
# COMPACT_ATOMS: atom_id res chain seq x y z
N MET A 1 -0.01 34.05 -24.99
CA MET A 1 -1.14 34.45 -24.14
C MET A 1 -1.71 33.16 -23.56
N PHE A 2 -1.14 32.68 -22.44
CA PHE A 2 -1.54 31.45 -21.77
C PHE A 2 -2.08 31.81 -20.39
N ASP A 3 -3.29 31.35 -20.14
CA ASP A 3 -4.09 31.59 -18.94
C ASP A 3 -3.54 30.76 -17.76
N PRO A 4 -3.14 31.38 -16.63
CA PRO A 4 -2.68 30.62 -15.48
C PRO A 4 -3.89 30.12 -14.68
N PHE A 5 -3.99 28.79 -14.56
CA PHE A 5 -4.89 28.11 -13.64
C PHE A 5 -4.82 28.75 -12.24
N ILE A 6 -5.85 29.50 -11.86
CA ILE A 6 -6.03 30.07 -10.53
C ILE A 6 -6.36 28.92 -9.57
N LEU A 7 -5.40 28.53 -8.73
CA LEU A 7 -5.64 27.66 -7.58
C LEU A 7 -6.15 28.52 -6.41
N LYS A 8 -7.45 28.40 -6.13
CA LYS A 8 -8.12 29.03 -4.99
C LYS A 8 -7.77 28.26 -3.71
N ILE A 9 -7.19 28.94 -2.72
CA ILE A 9 -6.93 28.36 -1.39
C ILE A 9 -7.88 29.04 -0.40
N GLU A 10 -8.74 28.25 0.23
CA GLU A 10 -9.55 28.69 1.36
C GLU A 10 -8.77 28.46 2.66
N SER A 11 -8.48 29.53 3.41
CA SER A 11 -8.02 29.42 4.79
C SER A 11 -9.23 29.29 5.72
N LYS A 12 -9.27 28.22 6.51
CA LYS A 12 -10.08 28.18 7.74
C LYS A 12 -9.14 28.44 8.91
N THR A 13 -9.15 29.66 9.42
CA THR A 13 -8.65 29.94 10.76
C THR A 13 -9.68 29.45 11.77
N LYS A 14 -9.26 28.55 12.66
CA LYS A 14 -9.98 28.30 13.90
C LYS A 14 -9.00 28.57 15.03
N ASP A 15 -9.24 29.65 15.76
CA ASP A 15 -8.54 29.94 17.00
C ASP A 15 -8.82 28.84 18.03
N ILE A 16 -7.75 28.37 18.67
CA ILE A 16 -7.55 28.23 20.12
C ILE A 16 -6.43 27.20 20.35
N SER A 17 -5.34 27.69 20.98
CA SER A 17 -4.28 26.98 21.71
C SER A 17 -3.82 25.62 21.19
N ASP A 18 -2.96 25.62 20.18
CA ASP A 18 -1.76 24.76 20.08
C ASP A 18 -1.02 25.15 18.79
N GLU A 19 0.24 25.57 18.92
CA GLU A 19 1.10 26.03 17.81
C GLU A 19 1.45 24.90 16.83
N LYS A 20 0.51 24.55 15.94
CA LYS A 20 0.74 23.65 14.81
C LYS A 20 0.38 24.32 13.51
N THR A 21 1.40 24.68 12.73
CA THR A 21 1.22 25.08 11.33
C THR A 21 1.42 23.85 10.45
N THR A 22 0.34 23.34 9.85
CA THR A 22 0.39 22.24 8.88
C THR A 22 0.22 22.79 7.48
N ILE A 23 1.13 22.46 6.56
CA ILE A 23 1.05 22.85 5.16
C ILE A 23 1.03 21.57 4.30
N ARG A 24 0.04 21.46 3.41
CA ARG A 24 -0.14 20.31 2.50
C ARG A 24 0.21 20.74 1.07
N TYR A 25 0.85 19.87 0.30
CA TYR A 25 1.31 20.16 -1.07
C TYR A 25 0.90 19.07 -2.06
N LYS A 26 0.77 19.44 -3.34
CA LYS A 26 0.58 18.52 -4.48
C LYS A 26 1.71 18.81 -5.48
N LEU A 27 2.43 17.79 -5.94
CA LEU A 27 3.62 17.98 -6.79
C LEU A 27 3.44 17.25 -8.12
N ASN A 28 3.47 18.00 -9.22
CA ASN A 28 3.66 17.47 -10.57
C ASN A 28 5.11 17.71 -11.03
N LYS A 29 5.62 16.80 -11.87
CA LYS A 29 7.04 16.66 -12.24
C LYS A 29 7.67 17.92 -12.85
N VAL A 30 8.96 18.09 -12.53
CA VAL A 30 9.88 19.21 -12.83
C VAL A 30 9.37 20.55 -12.32
N VAL A 31 9.86 20.95 -11.15
CA VAL A 31 9.54 22.23 -10.52
C VAL A 31 10.39 23.33 -11.19
N PRO A 32 9.78 24.30 -11.90
CA PRO A 32 10.50 25.45 -12.46
C PRO A 32 11.28 26.20 -11.38
N ASN A 33 12.39 26.84 -11.72
CA ASN A 33 13.24 27.55 -10.75
C ASN A 33 12.45 28.63 -9.99
N GLU A 34 11.51 29.30 -10.66
CA GLU A 34 10.63 30.31 -10.08
C GLU A 34 9.73 29.72 -8.99
N VAL A 35 9.29 28.49 -9.20
CA VAL A 35 8.47 27.76 -8.23
C VAL A 35 9.34 27.28 -7.06
N ARG A 36 10.60 26.86 -7.30
CA ARG A 36 11.57 26.55 -6.23
C ARG A 36 11.87 27.78 -5.37
N GLU A 37 12.13 28.93 -6.00
CA GLU A 37 12.40 30.19 -5.31
C GLU A 37 11.16 30.70 -4.53
N TYR A 38 9.96 30.52 -5.08
CA TYR A 38 8.71 30.79 -4.36
C TYR A 38 8.61 29.93 -3.09
N TYR A 39 8.83 28.62 -3.19
CA TYR A 39 8.78 27.72 -2.03
C TYR A 39 9.91 27.98 -1.03
N ARG A 40 11.12 28.30 -1.51
CA ARG A 40 12.26 28.74 -0.69
C ARG A 40 11.86 29.97 0.14
N SER A 41 11.30 31.00 -0.50
CA SER A 41 10.88 32.23 0.19
C SER A 41 9.82 31.96 1.27
N LYS A 42 8.88 31.04 1.00
CA LYS A 42 7.80 30.67 1.92
C LYS A 42 8.31 29.85 3.11
N LEU A 43 9.19 28.87 2.86
CA LEU A 43 9.84 28.10 3.93
C LEU A 43 10.68 29.02 4.83
N LEU A 44 11.43 29.95 4.25
CA LEU A 44 12.19 30.96 4.99
C LEU A 44 11.28 31.86 5.83
N SER A 45 10.11 32.25 5.31
CA SER A 45 9.13 33.03 6.08
C SER A 45 8.59 32.27 7.30
N ILE A 46 8.41 30.95 7.19
CA ILE A 46 7.98 30.07 8.28
C ILE A 46 9.12 29.89 9.29
N ILE A 47 10.35 29.64 8.84
CA ILE A 47 11.51 29.53 9.73
C ILE A 47 11.72 30.82 10.53
N ARG A 48 11.48 32.00 9.93
CA ARG A 48 11.54 33.30 10.62
C ARG A 48 10.52 33.45 11.75
N GLN A 49 9.41 32.71 11.70
CA GLN A 49 8.42 32.64 12.79
C GLN A 49 8.89 31.77 13.97
N LYS A 50 10.09 31.16 13.86
CA LYS A 50 10.75 30.36 14.90
C LYS A 50 9.91 29.18 15.41
N PRO A 51 9.36 28.35 14.53
CA PRO A 51 8.60 27.19 14.96
C PRO A 51 9.54 26.17 15.64
N SER A 52 9.01 25.46 16.64
CA SER A 52 9.73 24.40 17.35
C SER A 52 10.05 23.20 16.44
N PHE A 53 9.26 23.00 15.38
CA PHE A 53 9.44 21.97 14.35
C PHE A 53 8.69 22.35 13.07
N ILE A 54 9.10 21.80 11.93
CA ILE A 54 8.38 21.93 10.64
C ILE A 54 7.99 20.53 10.16
N LEU A 55 6.75 20.38 9.69
CA LEU A 55 6.25 19.16 9.04
C LEU A 55 6.12 19.41 7.54
N LEU A 56 6.79 18.58 6.74
CA LEU A 56 6.71 18.61 5.28
C LEU A 56 5.99 17.35 4.78
N ASP A 57 4.95 17.56 3.99
CA ASP A 57 4.11 16.49 3.43
C ASP A 57 4.18 16.53 1.88
N ALA A 58 4.73 15.48 1.28
CA ALA A 58 4.89 15.34 -0.16
C ALA A 58 3.86 14.35 -0.71
N PHE A 59 2.65 14.86 -1.00
CA PHE A 59 1.43 14.06 -1.13
C PHE A 59 1.32 13.16 -2.39
N ASP A 60 2.34 13.11 -3.25
CA ASP A 60 2.30 12.32 -4.50
C ASP A 60 3.38 11.24 -4.63
N LEU A 61 4.31 11.15 -3.66
CA LEU A 61 5.45 10.21 -3.75
C LEU A 61 5.44 9.08 -2.70
N ASN A 62 4.43 9.01 -1.81
CA ASN A 62 4.46 8.09 -0.65
C ASN A 62 5.78 8.18 0.14
N LEU A 63 6.40 9.37 0.17
CA LEU A 63 7.56 9.64 1.02
C LEU A 63 7.07 9.89 2.46
N PRO A 64 7.87 9.53 3.48
CA PRO A 64 7.49 9.74 4.87
C PRO A 64 7.31 11.23 5.19
N LEU A 65 6.45 11.54 6.17
CA LEU A 65 6.40 12.87 6.77
C LEU A 65 7.75 13.14 7.46
N PHE A 66 8.42 14.21 7.05
CA PHE A 66 9.67 14.61 7.69
C PHE A 66 9.36 15.59 8.83
N LYS A 67 9.66 15.19 10.06
CA LYS A 67 9.73 16.10 11.21
C LYS A 67 11.17 16.62 11.31
N ILE A 68 11.35 17.92 11.11
CA ILE A 68 12.65 18.56 11.31
C ILE A 68 12.59 19.35 12.61
N GLU A 69 13.35 18.91 13.61
CA GLU A 69 13.56 19.66 14.84
C GLU A 69 14.56 20.78 14.60
N ILE A 70 14.24 22.00 15.05
CA ILE A 70 15.07 23.17 14.85
C ILE A 70 15.93 23.39 16.11
N PRO A 71 17.24 23.08 16.10
CA PRO A 71 18.11 23.38 17.23
C PRO A 71 18.21 24.88 17.51
N LYS A 72 18.41 25.24 18.78
CA LYS A 72 18.32 26.62 19.28
C LYS A 72 19.42 27.58 18.78
N ASN A 73 20.48 27.07 18.16
CA ASN A 73 21.62 27.86 17.68
C ASN A 73 21.49 28.17 16.17
N LYS A 74 21.59 29.46 15.79
CA LYS A 74 20.83 30.03 14.66
C LYS A 74 21.60 30.24 13.36
N GLU A 75 22.92 30.29 13.36
CA GLU A 75 23.68 30.71 12.16
C GLU A 75 24.25 29.54 11.34
N SER A 76 24.72 28.45 11.96
CA SER A 76 25.08 27.22 11.23
C SER A 76 23.87 26.40 10.76
N LEU A 77 22.67 26.80 11.19
CA LEU A 77 21.41 26.13 10.90
C LEU A 77 20.97 26.34 9.45
N PHE A 78 21.11 27.55 8.91
CA PHE A 78 20.62 27.88 7.57
C PHE A 78 21.38 27.12 6.49
N GLU A 79 22.72 27.06 6.58
CA GLU A 79 23.54 26.30 5.64
C GLU A 79 23.32 24.78 5.78
N SER A 80 23.12 24.29 7.01
CA SER A 80 22.87 22.85 7.25
C SER A 80 21.47 22.40 6.81
N LEU A 81 20.44 23.23 7.01
CA LEU A 81 19.08 22.94 6.52
C LEU A 81 19.01 23.07 5.00
N GLU A 82 19.66 24.09 4.43
CA GLU A 82 19.72 24.29 2.99
C GLU A 82 20.42 23.11 2.32
N HIS A 83 21.56 22.66 2.86
CA HIS A 83 22.25 21.45 2.39
C HIS A 83 21.40 20.18 2.51
N LYS A 84 20.68 19.99 3.63
CA LYS A 84 19.78 18.82 3.81
C LYS A 84 18.56 18.85 2.88
N ILE A 85 18.01 20.04 2.63
CA ILE A 85 16.90 20.22 1.70
C ILE A 85 17.40 19.98 0.27
N TYR A 86 18.58 20.48 -0.08
CA TYR A 86 19.24 20.18 -1.36
C TYR A 86 19.56 18.69 -1.50
N GLU A 87 20.07 18.00 -0.49
CA GLU A 87 20.24 16.55 -0.49
C GLU A 87 18.91 15.82 -0.69
N LEU A 88 17.81 16.25 -0.06
CA LEU A 88 16.50 15.65 -0.26
C LEU A 88 15.95 15.90 -1.69
N PHE A 89 16.23 17.07 -2.26
CA PHE A 89 15.87 17.40 -3.65
C PHE A 89 16.79 16.72 -4.68
N GLU A 90 18.08 16.55 -4.39
CA GLU A 90 19.03 15.79 -5.21
C GLU A 90 18.79 14.29 -5.10
N ILE A 91 18.45 13.74 -3.93
CA ILE A 91 18.05 12.33 -3.79
C ILE A 91 16.79 12.05 -4.59
N SER A 92 15.84 12.99 -4.64
CA SER A 92 14.64 12.85 -5.48
C SER A 92 14.91 13.07 -6.98
N GLY A 93 15.98 13.78 -7.34
CA GLY A 93 16.49 13.91 -8.72
C GLY A 93 17.39 12.74 -9.18
N HIS A 94 18.23 12.19 -8.30
CA HIS A 94 19.22 11.13 -8.54
C HIS A 94 18.69 9.72 -8.37
N LEU A 95 17.47 9.53 -7.84
CA LEU A 95 16.73 8.27 -7.99
C LEU A 95 16.43 7.91 -9.47
N ALA A 96 16.73 8.81 -10.40
CA ALA A 96 16.77 8.53 -11.83
C ALA A 96 18.06 7.80 -12.29
N GLU A 97 19.20 7.96 -11.62
CA GLU A 97 20.51 7.54 -12.16
C GLU A 97 21.54 7.22 -11.04
N THR A 98 21.50 6.01 -10.44
CA THR A 98 22.67 5.21 -9.95
C THR A 98 22.23 4.05 -9.03
N PRO A 99 23.02 2.97 -8.92
CA PRO A 99 22.69 1.78 -8.13
C PRO A 99 23.21 1.87 -6.68
N PHE A 100 22.32 1.54 -5.72
CA PHE A 100 22.55 1.24 -4.30
C PHE A 100 23.53 2.14 -3.49
N SER A 101 22.98 2.87 -2.51
CA SER A 101 23.74 3.27 -1.32
C SER A 101 23.01 2.84 -0.05
N THR A 102 23.70 1.99 0.72
CA THR A 102 23.22 1.28 1.92
C THR A 102 23.06 2.18 3.16
N LYS A 103 23.07 3.50 3.00
CA LYS A 103 23.05 4.46 4.13
C LYS A 103 21.68 5.08 4.42
N VAL A 104 20.71 4.95 3.51
CA VAL A 104 19.37 5.54 3.67
C VAL A 104 18.45 4.68 4.57
N ILE A 105 18.84 3.43 4.85
CA ILE A 105 18.01 2.48 5.59
C ILE A 105 17.94 2.79 7.10
N GLU A 106 18.94 3.49 7.67
CA GLU A 106 18.95 3.78 9.12
C GLU A 106 17.98 4.89 9.55
N ILE A 107 17.46 5.72 8.63
CA ILE A 107 16.54 6.82 8.97
C ILE A 107 15.05 6.40 8.84
N ILE A 108 14.76 5.25 8.22
CA ILE A 108 13.37 4.85 7.88
C ILE A 108 12.63 4.15 9.05
N ALA A 109 13.30 3.95 10.18
CA ALA A 109 12.78 3.15 11.28
C ALA A 109 12.22 3.95 12.46
N GLU A 110 11.51 5.06 12.27
CA GLU A 110 10.70 5.64 13.37
C GLU A 110 9.62 6.61 12.84
N GLU A 111 8.43 6.57 13.44
CA GLU A 111 7.31 7.54 13.35
C GLU A 111 6.28 7.45 12.18
N HIS A 112 5.23 6.67 12.46
CA HIS A 112 3.77 6.90 12.32
C HIS A 112 3.06 7.47 11.06
N PHE A 113 1.90 6.82 10.75
CA PHE A 113 0.73 7.47 10.13
C PHE A 113 -0.60 6.86 10.66
N LYS A 114 -1.61 7.72 10.90
CA LYS A 114 -3.01 7.39 11.24
C LYS A 114 -3.89 7.54 9.98
N PRO A 115 -4.81 6.62 9.64
CA PRO A 115 -5.72 6.83 8.51
C PRO A 115 -6.94 7.70 8.89
N GLU A 116 -7.24 8.70 8.04
CA GLU A 116 -8.50 9.46 8.05
C GLU A 116 -9.69 8.54 7.69
N SER A 117 -10.83 8.82 8.32
CA SER A 117 -12.08 8.04 8.29
C SER A 117 -12.76 8.05 6.92
N ILE A 118 -13.03 6.85 6.37
CA ILE A 118 -13.98 6.64 5.26
C ILE A 118 -15.36 6.37 5.88
N THR A 119 -16.38 7.13 5.46
CA THR A 119 -17.77 6.89 5.87
C THR A 119 -18.34 5.65 5.16
N PRO A 120 -19.01 4.74 5.90
CA PRO A 120 -19.58 3.53 5.32
C PRO A 120 -20.83 3.83 4.49
N ILE A 121 -20.92 3.19 3.33
CA ILE A 121 -22.15 3.03 2.56
C ILE A 121 -23.03 2.05 3.34
N ASN A 122 -24.22 2.48 3.73
CA ASN A 122 -25.19 1.68 4.49
C ASN A 122 -25.62 0.45 3.69
N ALA A 123 -25.20 -0.74 4.14
CA ALA A 123 -25.89 -1.99 3.84
C ALA A 123 -26.82 -2.31 5.01
N THR A 124 -28.11 -2.39 4.72
CA THR A 124 -29.18 -2.80 5.63
C THR A 124 -28.89 -4.17 6.24
N SER A 125 -28.74 -4.21 7.57
CA SER A 125 -28.46 -5.42 8.34
C SER A 125 -29.75 -6.16 8.70
N ASP A 126 -29.95 -7.33 8.10
CA ASP A 126 -30.76 -8.37 8.73
C ASP A 126 -29.91 -9.11 9.77
N SER A 127 -30.49 -9.25 10.95
CA SER A 127 -29.89 -9.64 12.22
C SER A 127 -28.93 -10.85 12.17
N ILE A 128 -27.64 -10.58 12.43
CA ILE A 128 -26.66 -11.59 12.85
C ILE A 128 -26.47 -11.42 14.36
N LEU A 129 -26.75 -12.46 15.14
CA LEU A 129 -26.48 -12.47 16.58
C LEU A 129 -24.96 -12.30 16.84
N PRO A 130 -24.56 -11.44 17.78
CA PRO A 130 -23.15 -11.17 18.05
C PRO A 130 -22.43 -12.43 18.55
N VAL A 131 -21.25 -12.68 17.98
CA VAL A 131 -20.32 -13.70 18.48
C VAL A 131 -19.83 -13.22 19.84
N ARG A 132 -20.25 -13.88 20.93
CA ARG A 132 -19.82 -13.51 22.29
C ARG A 132 -18.37 -13.93 22.50
N GLU A 133 -17.47 -12.96 22.69
CA GLU A 133 -16.15 -13.20 23.26
C GLU A 133 -16.31 -13.58 24.74
N PHE A 134 -15.87 -14.77 25.13
CA PHE A 134 -15.96 -15.24 26.51
C PHE A 134 -14.56 -15.40 27.11
N GLU A 135 -14.27 -14.56 28.10
CA GLU A 135 -13.21 -14.74 29.10
C GLU A 135 -13.79 -15.31 30.41
N SER A 136 -14.88 -16.09 30.36
CA SER A 136 -15.43 -16.79 31.52
C SER A 136 -15.15 -18.31 31.43
N PRO A 137 -14.87 -18.98 32.56
CA PRO A 137 -14.29 -20.32 32.59
C PRO A 137 -15.26 -21.46 32.21
N THR A 138 -16.54 -21.16 32.03
CA THR A 138 -17.56 -22.19 31.75
C THR A 138 -18.14 -22.05 30.35
N PRO A 139 -18.03 -23.08 29.49
CA PRO A 139 -18.49 -23.05 28.12
C PRO A 139 -20.02 -23.00 28.03
N ILE A 140 -20.56 -22.14 27.19
CA ILE A 140 -22.00 -21.95 27.01
C ILE A 140 -22.43 -22.44 25.62
N CYS A 141 -23.58 -23.12 25.53
CA CYS A 141 -24.14 -23.55 24.26
C CYS A 141 -24.61 -22.34 23.41
N PRO A 142 -24.18 -22.21 22.14
CA PRO A 142 -24.54 -21.07 21.30
C PRO A 142 -26.00 -21.07 20.81
N TYR A 143 -26.76 -22.15 21.01
CA TYR A 143 -28.17 -22.24 20.62
C TYR A 143 -29.13 -21.89 21.75
N CYS A 144 -28.93 -22.48 22.94
CA CYS A 144 -29.86 -22.38 24.06
C CYS A 144 -29.27 -21.71 25.30
N ASN A 145 -28.02 -21.24 25.25
CA ASN A 145 -27.29 -20.67 26.38
C ASN A 145 -27.12 -21.60 27.60
N GLY A 146 -27.35 -22.92 27.44
CA GLY A 146 -27.12 -23.90 28.50
C GLY A 146 -25.63 -24.01 28.84
N GLN A 147 -25.30 -23.99 30.13
CA GLN A 147 -23.93 -24.10 30.64
C GLN A 147 -23.44 -25.55 30.50
N LEU A 148 -22.26 -25.75 29.92
CA LEU A 148 -21.65 -27.07 29.73
C LEU A 148 -20.60 -27.33 30.81
N ASP A 149 -20.49 -28.59 31.25
CA ASP A 149 -19.52 -28.97 32.29
C ASP A 149 -18.06 -28.74 31.86
N GLN A 150 -17.76 -28.94 30.57
CA GLN A 150 -16.41 -28.84 30.01
C GLN A 150 -16.43 -28.34 28.58
N PHE A 151 -15.34 -27.67 28.18
CA PHE A 151 -15.19 -27.13 26.82
C PHE A 151 -14.97 -28.30 25.85
N PRO A 152 -15.91 -28.57 24.93
CA PRO A 152 -15.76 -29.70 24.03
C PRO A 152 -14.52 -29.53 23.15
N LYS A 153 -13.72 -30.59 23.00
CA LYS A 153 -12.54 -30.57 22.10
C LYS A 153 -12.91 -30.77 20.63
N ARG A 154 -14.06 -31.40 20.36
CA ARG A 154 -14.59 -31.77 19.03
C ARG A 154 -16.11 -31.47 18.97
N LYS A 155 -16.75 -31.69 17.82
CA LYS A 155 -18.22 -31.59 17.66
C LYS A 155 -18.93 -32.39 18.76
N LYS A 156 -19.89 -31.78 19.47
CA LYS A 156 -20.66 -32.40 20.57
C LYS A 156 -22.13 -32.01 20.48
N LYS A 157 -23.04 -32.91 20.86
CA LYS A 157 -24.48 -32.63 20.98
C LYS A 157 -24.77 -31.95 22.32
N CYS A 158 -25.54 -30.86 22.34
CA CYS A 158 -25.92 -30.17 23.57
C CYS A 158 -26.89 -31.04 24.39
N PRO A 159 -26.67 -31.24 25.70
CA PRO A 159 -27.58 -32.04 26.53
C PRO A 159 -28.94 -31.36 26.76
N TYR A 160 -29.03 -30.02 26.65
CA TYR A 160 -30.25 -29.26 26.92
C TYR A 160 -31.15 -29.10 25.70
N CYS A 161 -30.58 -28.80 24.52
CA CYS A 161 -31.35 -28.53 23.31
C CYS A 161 -31.12 -29.53 22.18
N SER A 162 -30.28 -30.55 22.37
CA SER A 162 -29.97 -31.57 21.36
C SER A 162 -29.34 -31.07 20.05
N ASN A 163 -29.05 -29.78 19.90
CA ASN A 163 -28.33 -29.27 18.72
C ASN A 163 -26.83 -29.61 18.75
N TYR A 164 -26.22 -29.74 17.57
CA TYR A 164 -24.78 -29.93 17.45
C TYR A 164 -24.01 -28.61 17.62
N ILE A 165 -23.07 -28.60 18.56
CA ILE A 165 -22.14 -27.52 18.82
C ILE A 165 -20.82 -27.82 18.11
N TYR A 166 -20.30 -26.84 17.38
CA TYR A 166 -19.03 -26.94 16.68
C TYR A 166 -17.96 -26.13 17.41
N VAL A 167 -16.71 -26.58 17.30
CA VAL A 167 -15.55 -25.89 17.88
C VAL A 167 -14.72 -25.35 16.74
N ARG A 168 -14.48 -24.03 16.74
CA ARG A 168 -13.71 -23.33 15.71
C ARG A 168 -12.77 -22.31 16.32
N THR A 169 -11.68 -22.06 15.63
CA THR A 169 -10.78 -20.94 15.93
C THR A 169 -11.27 -19.75 15.13
N ILE A 170 -11.59 -18.64 15.78
CA ILE A 170 -12.06 -17.44 15.08
C ILE A 170 -10.87 -16.79 14.35
N PRO A 171 -11.00 -16.42 13.05
CA PRO A 171 -9.89 -15.82 12.28
C PRO A 171 -9.37 -14.50 12.85
N GLU A 172 -10.27 -13.70 13.42
CA GLU A 172 -9.98 -12.41 14.07
C GLU A 172 -9.02 -12.60 15.26
N ASN A 173 -9.51 -13.20 16.35
CA ASN A 173 -8.77 -13.27 17.61
C ASN A 173 -8.06 -14.60 17.91
N ARG A 174 -8.18 -15.62 17.06
CA ARG A 174 -7.61 -16.98 17.24
C ARG A 174 -8.02 -17.70 18.52
N LYS A 175 -9.04 -17.21 19.21
CA LYS A 175 -9.63 -17.91 20.34
C LYS A 175 -10.52 -19.02 19.82
N ARG A 176 -10.50 -20.16 20.52
CA ARG A 176 -11.43 -21.26 20.24
C ARG A 176 -12.80 -20.86 20.78
N ALA A 177 -13.82 -20.91 19.93
CA ALA A 177 -15.19 -20.59 20.28
C ALA A 177 -16.11 -21.77 19.98
N LEU A 178 -17.20 -21.83 20.75
CA LEU A 178 -18.33 -22.71 20.50
C LEU A 178 -19.30 -21.99 19.56
N VAL A 179 -19.55 -22.58 18.41
CA VAL A 179 -20.30 -21.94 17.33
C VAL A 179 -21.42 -22.83 16.81
N THR A 180 -22.44 -22.18 16.24
CA THR A 180 -23.52 -22.84 15.50
C THR A 180 -23.02 -23.38 14.16
N GLU A 181 -23.85 -24.18 13.48
CA GLU A 181 -23.55 -24.68 12.13
C GLU A 181 -23.41 -23.55 11.11
N LYS A 182 -24.31 -22.56 11.19
CA LYS A 182 -24.26 -21.37 10.32
C LYS A 182 -22.97 -20.57 10.53
N GLN A 183 -22.60 -20.31 11.79
CA GLN A 183 -21.35 -19.61 12.13
C GLN A 183 -20.10 -20.41 11.75
N LYS A 184 -20.14 -21.75 11.89
CA LYS A 184 -19.05 -22.62 11.45
C LYS A 184 -18.78 -22.45 9.95
N VAL A 185 -19.82 -22.47 9.12
CA VAL A 185 -19.69 -22.27 7.66
C VAL A 185 -19.08 -20.89 7.36
N GLU A 186 -19.52 -19.84 8.06
CA GLU A 186 -18.99 -18.49 7.87
C GLU A 186 -17.51 -18.39 8.28
N ILE A 187 -17.13 -18.96 9.42
CA ILE A 187 -15.74 -19.00 9.87
C ILE A 187 -14.87 -19.81 8.90
N ASP A 188 -15.35 -20.96 8.43
CA ASP A 188 -14.61 -21.81 7.48
C ASP A 188 -14.37 -21.03 6.16
N LYS A 189 -15.36 -20.26 5.66
CA LYS A 189 -15.18 -19.36 4.50
C LYS A 189 -14.15 -18.25 4.74
N GLN A 190 -14.14 -17.65 5.92
CA GLN A 190 -13.15 -16.62 6.27
C GLN A 190 -11.72 -17.20 6.27
N TRP A 191 -11.55 -18.40 6.81
CA TRP A 191 -10.27 -19.12 6.77
C TRP A 191 -9.83 -19.49 5.35
N GLU A 192 -10.75 -19.96 4.53
CA GLU A 192 -10.49 -20.25 3.12
C GLU A 192 -9.99 -19.00 2.41
N LYS A 193 -10.68 -17.86 2.60
CA LYS A 193 -10.26 -16.57 2.05
C LYS A 193 -8.87 -16.18 2.55
N GLU A 194 -8.61 -16.17 3.86
CA GLU A 194 -7.27 -15.85 4.39
C GLU A 194 -6.17 -16.76 3.83
N ASN A 195 -6.43 -18.06 3.71
CA ASN A 195 -5.46 -19.01 3.15
C ASN A 195 -5.23 -18.78 1.65
N GLU A 196 -6.29 -18.48 0.89
CA GLU A 196 -6.20 -18.15 -0.53
C GLU A 196 -5.27 -16.95 -0.75
N TRP A 197 -5.47 -15.87 0.02
CA TRP A 197 -4.63 -14.67 -0.08
C TRP A 197 -3.17 -14.92 0.31
N ASN A 198 -2.95 -15.65 1.40
CA ASN A 198 -1.60 -16.02 1.84
C ASN A 198 -0.88 -16.85 0.78
N ASN A 199 -1.56 -17.83 0.17
CA ASN A 199 -1.02 -18.62 -0.92
C ASN A 199 -0.73 -17.77 -2.16
N ARG A 200 -1.66 -16.90 -2.54
CA ARG A 200 -1.56 -16.01 -3.69
C ARG A 200 -0.37 -15.05 -3.60
N TYR A 201 -0.11 -14.50 -2.42
CA TYR A 201 1.02 -13.59 -2.17
C TYR A 201 2.28 -14.28 -1.65
N ARG A 202 2.27 -15.61 -1.55
CA ARG A 202 3.38 -16.41 -1.01
C ARG A 202 3.81 -15.93 0.37
N ILE A 203 2.86 -15.60 1.24
CA ILE A 203 3.09 -15.18 2.62
C ILE A 203 2.86 -16.38 3.51
N THR A 204 3.85 -16.72 4.34
CA THR A 204 3.70 -17.84 5.27
C THR A 204 2.78 -17.46 6.42
N LYS A 205 2.21 -18.46 7.07
CA LYS A 205 1.36 -18.23 8.26
C LYS A 205 2.15 -17.48 9.33
N GLU A 206 3.39 -17.88 9.57
CA GLU A 206 4.27 -17.32 10.58
C GLU A 206 4.58 -15.83 10.28
N GLU A 207 4.91 -15.52 9.02
CA GLU A 207 5.18 -14.15 8.57
C GLU A 207 3.93 -13.27 8.71
N TYR A 208 2.76 -13.78 8.31
CA TYR A 208 1.49 -13.07 8.44
C TYR A 208 1.19 -12.72 9.90
N TYR A 209 1.24 -13.71 10.82
CA TYR A 209 0.88 -13.45 12.22
C TYR A 209 1.89 -12.58 12.94
N SER A 210 3.19 -12.79 12.71
CA SER A 210 4.22 -11.92 13.28
C SER A 210 4.00 -10.47 12.85
N LYS A 211 3.68 -10.25 11.57
CA LYS A 211 3.40 -8.90 11.06
C LYS A 211 2.09 -8.33 11.58
N LYS A 212 1.03 -9.14 11.69
CA LYS A 212 -0.28 -8.75 12.24
C LYS A 212 -0.15 -8.30 13.68
N GLU A 213 0.60 -9.01 14.51
CA GLU A 213 0.83 -8.65 15.92
C GLU A 213 1.55 -7.30 16.02
N ILE A 214 2.66 -7.13 15.31
CA ILE A 214 3.42 -5.87 15.27
C ILE A 214 2.53 -4.69 14.85
N LEU A 215 1.70 -4.88 13.81
CA LEU A 215 0.80 -3.83 13.34
C LEU A 215 -0.33 -3.56 14.33
N SER A 216 -0.88 -4.60 14.97
CA SER A 216 -1.98 -4.44 15.92
C SER A 216 -1.54 -3.67 17.16
N GLN A 217 -0.34 -3.97 17.67
CA GLN A 217 0.28 -3.20 18.76
C GLN A 217 0.47 -1.73 18.37
N LYS A 218 0.90 -1.46 17.12
CA LYS A 218 1.10 -0.10 16.61
C LYS A 218 -0.20 0.66 16.39
N PHE A 219 -1.26 0.00 15.97
CA PHE A 219 -2.56 0.63 15.72
C PHE A 219 -3.40 0.77 16.99
N GLY A 220 -3.06 0.06 18.06
CA GLY A 220 -3.89 -0.04 19.27
C GLY A 220 -5.21 -0.79 19.04
N THR A 221 -5.35 -1.42 17.88
CA THR A 221 -6.51 -2.21 17.44
C THR A 221 -6.03 -3.34 16.55
N GLU A 222 -6.87 -4.34 16.30
CA GLU A 222 -6.48 -5.46 15.45
C GLU A 222 -6.19 -5.00 14.01
N ALA A 223 -5.00 -5.35 13.51
CA ALA A 223 -4.59 -5.01 12.15
C ALA A 223 -5.41 -5.78 11.12
N LYS A 224 -5.93 -5.04 10.14
CA LYS A 224 -6.68 -5.62 9.02
C LYS A 224 -5.74 -6.43 8.14
N TRP A 225 -6.25 -7.54 7.60
CA TRP A 225 -5.49 -8.44 6.74
C TRP A 225 -4.80 -7.69 5.58
N GLY A 226 -5.47 -6.74 4.95
CA GLY A 226 -4.92 -5.96 3.83
C GLY A 226 -3.69 -5.14 4.24
N ASP A 227 -3.68 -4.56 5.43
CA ASP A 227 -2.53 -3.81 5.96
C ASP A 227 -1.34 -4.75 6.22
N VAL A 228 -1.61 -5.97 6.69
CA VAL A 228 -0.60 -7.00 6.92
C VAL A 228 0.05 -7.42 5.61
N ILE A 229 -0.75 -7.78 4.60
CA ILE A 229 -0.26 -8.17 3.27
C ILE A 229 0.54 -7.04 2.64
N TRP A 230 -0.03 -5.83 2.61
CA TRP A 230 0.63 -4.67 2.03
C TRP A 230 1.97 -4.37 2.72
N ARG A 231 2.01 -4.36 4.06
CA ARG A 231 3.24 -4.07 4.79
C ARG A 231 4.29 -5.16 4.59
N THR A 232 3.88 -6.41 4.45
CA THR A 232 4.77 -7.52 4.09
C THR A 232 5.38 -7.32 2.71
N LEU A 233 4.57 -7.01 1.69
CA LEU A 233 5.07 -6.71 0.34
C LEU A 233 6.00 -5.49 0.31
N VAL A 234 5.70 -4.44 1.08
CA VAL A 234 6.59 -3.27 1.25
C VAL A 234 7.91 -3.69 1.88
N GLY A 235 7.89 -4.47 2.96
CA GLY A 235 9.10 -4.97 3.61
C GLY A 235 9.98 -5.76 2.65
N ARG A 236 9.40 -6.67 1.87
CA ARG A 236 10.11 -7.44 0.84
C ARG A 236 10.68 -6.54 -0.26
N THR A 237 9.97 -5.48 -0.66
CA THR A 237 10.44 -4.51 -1.65
C THR A 237 11.68 -3.77 -1.15
N LEU A 238 11.70 -3.39 0.13
CA LEU A 238 12.86 -2.72 0.75
C LEU A 238 14.08 -3.64 0.89
N SER A 239 13.87 -4.94 0.98
CA SER A 239 14.94 -5.95 1.07
C SER A 239 15.34 -6.55 -0.28
N ALA A 240 14.69 -6.17 -1.37
CA ALA A 240 14.96 -6.71 -2.70
C ALA A 240 16.35 -6.29 -3.19
N LYS A 241 17.06 -7.23 -3.82
CA LYS A 241 18.47 -7.05 -4.23
C LYS A 241 18.65 -6.95 -5.74
N SER A 242 17.62 -7.26 -6.52
CA SER A 242 17.68 -7.26 -7.98
C SER A 242 16.46 -6.60 -8.61
N PHE A 243 16.62 -6.14 -9.86
CA PHE A 243 15.50 -5.62 -10.64
C PHE A 243 14.46 -6.69 -10.96
N ASN A 244 14.86 -7.95 -11.13
CA ASN A 244 13.92 -9.06 -11.27
C ASN A 244 13.04 -9.26 -10.02
N GLU A 245 13.63 -9.25 -8.82
CA GLU A 245 12.86 -9.31 -7.56
C GLU A 245 11.88 -8.13 -7.45
N LEU A 246 12.35 -6.92 -7.74
CA LEU A 246 11.50 -5.72 -7.72
C LEU A 246 10.37 -5.81 -8.75
N THR A 247 10.63 -6.33 -9.95
CA THR A 247 9.60 -6.57 -10.98
C THR A 247 8.46 -7.42 -10.42
N MET A 248 8.81 -8.55 -9.79
CA MET A 248 7.83 -9.48 -9.21
C MET A 248 7.08 -8.87 -8.02
N LEU A 249 7.78 -8.15 -7.13
CA LEU A 249 7.16 -7.55 -5.94
C LEU A 249 6.22 -6.40 -6.30
N TYR A 250 6.58 -5.55 -7.26
CA TYR A 250 5.68 -4.50 -7.73
C TYR A 250 4.48 -5.06 -8.51
N PHE A 251 4.66 -6.16 -9.23
CA PHE A 251 3.53 -6.87 -9.84
C PHE A 251 2.57 -7.43 -8.78
N GLN A 252 3.10 -8.07 -7.72
CA GLN A 252 2.28 -8.54 -6.59
C GLN A 252 1.55 -7.39 -5.88
N LYS A 253 2.20 -6.25 -5.70
CA LYS A 253 1.57 -5.04 -5.14
C LYS A 253 0.46 -4.51 -6.04
N ALA A 254 0.66 -4.51 -7.36
CA ALA A 254 -0.40 -4.16 -8.30
C ALA A 254 -1.58 -5.13 -8.19
N LEU A 255 -1.32 -6.43 -8.15
CA LEU A 255 -2.35 -7.46 -8.04
C LEU A 255 -3.17 -7.28 -6.75
N PHE A 256 -2.50 -7.06 -5.62
CA PHE A 256 -3.14 -6.77 -4.34
C PHE A 256 -4.07 -5.57 -4.40
N LEU A 257 -3.59 -4.44 -4.95
CA LEU A 257 -4.41 -3.24 -5.08
C LEU A 257 -5.59 -3.47 -6.04
N TYR A 258 -5.39 -4.23 -7.12
CA TYR A 258 -6.45 -4.56 -8.06
C TYR A 258 -7.56 -5.38 -7.41
N ASP A 259 -7.19 -6.42 -6.65
CA ASP A 259 -8.16 -7.25 -5.96
C ASP A 259 -8.89 -6.49 -4.82
N GLU A 260 -8.27 -5.46 -4.24
CA GLU A 260 -8.93 -4.54 -3.32
C GLU A 260 -9.77 -3.46 -4.03
N GLY A 261 -9.84 -3.45 -5.37
CA GLY A 261 -10.56 -2.45 -6.16
C GLY A 261 -9.93 -1.05 -6.13
N ARG A 262 -8.64 -0.96 -5.81
CA ARG A 262 -7.92 0.31 -5.66
C ARG A 262 -7.19 0.70 -6.93
N LYS A 263 -7.62 1.81 -7.54
CA LYS A 263 -7.06 2.37 -8.82
C LYS A 263 -5.54 2.58 -8.85
N GLN A 264 -4.88 2.65 -7.69
CA GLN A 264 -3.43 2.77 -7.59
C GLN A 264 -2.67 1.54 -8.14
N TYR A 265 -3.34 0.42 -8.41
CA TYR A 265 -2.71 -0.76 -9.01
C TYR A 265 -1.97 -0.43 -10.31
N PHE A 266 -2.54 0.47 -11.14
CA PHE A 266 -1.97 0.82 -12.44
C PHE A 266 -0.55 1.39 -12.30
N LYS A 267 -0.34 2.29 -11.32
CA LYS A 267 0.98 2.85 -11.03
C LYS A 267 1.96 1.76 -10.57
N MET A 268 1.52 0.83 -9.73
CA MET A 268 2.40 -0.27 -9.30
C MET A 268 2.76 -1.20 -10.46
N LEU A 269 1.82 -1.42 -11.39
CA LEU A 269 2.04 -2.21 -12.60
C LEU A 269 3.02 -1.52 -13.55
N GLN A 270 2.92 -0.19 -13.71
CA GLN A 270 3.93 0.60 -14.44
C GLN A 270 5.32 0.44 -13.83
N VAL A 271 5.43 0.55 -12.49
CA VAL A 271 6.74 0.41 -11.81
C VAL A 271 7.30 -1.01 -11.99
N SER A 272 6.46 -2.05 -11.99
CA SER A 272 6.89 -3.41 -12.32
C SER A 272 7.51 -3.48 -13.73
N LYS A 273 6.86 -2.88 -14.74
CA LYS A 273 7.38 -2.84 -16.11
C LYS A 273 8.68 -2.03 -16.23
N VAL A 274 8.82 -0.94 -15.48
CA VAL A 274 10.06 -0.16 -15.40
C VAL A 274 11.21 -1.03 -14.88
N PHE A 275 11.00 -1.78 -13.80
CA PHE A 275 12.05 -2.65 -13.27
C PHE A 275 12.41 -3.80 -14.22
N LYS A 276 11.43 -4.30 -14.99
CA LYS A 276 11.72 -5.30 -16.04
C LYS A 276 12.63 -4.74 -17.13
N LEU A 277 12.34 -3.53 -17.63
CA LEU A 277 13.18 -2.84 -18.60
C LEU A 277 14.59 -2.55 -18.05
N LYS A 278 14.68 -2.13 -16.78
CA LYS A 278 15.98 -1.94 -16.10
C LYS A 278 16.76 -3.24 -15.96
N ASN A 279 16.08 -4.36 -15.73
CA ASN A 279 16.71 -5.68 -15.71
C ASN A 279 17.29 -6.02 -17.10
N TYR A 280 16.51 -5.85 -18.17
CA TYR A 280 17.00 -6.04 -19.53
C TYR A 280 18.18 -5.14 -19.88
N LYS A 281 18.13 -3.86 -19.50
CA LYS A 281 19.26 -2.93 -19.67
C LYS A 281 20.52 -3.44 -18.97
N ASN A 282 20.37 -3.94 -17.74
CA ASN A 282 21.47 -4.48 -16.96
C ASN A 282 22.05 -5.76 -17.58
N ASP A 283 21.22 -6.52 -18.29
CA ASP A 283 21.63 -7.74 -18.99
C ASP A 283 22.20 -7.45 -20.40
N GLY A 284 22.35 -6.17 -20.78
CA GLY A 284 22.92 -5.77 -22.07
C GLY A 284 21.94 -5.79 -23.24
N ILE A 285 20.64 -5.94 -22.98
CA ILE A 285 19.60 -5.86 -24.01
C ILE A 285 19.35 -4.40 -24.38
N GLU A 286 19.38 -4.10 -25.67
CA GLU A 286 19.18 -2.73 -26.18
C GLU A 286 17.74 -2.50 -26.66
N MET A 287 17.10 -3.54 -27.19
CA MET A 287 15.81 -3.47 -27.88
C MET A 287 14.79 -4.43 -27.25
N VAL A 288 13.55 -3.97 -27.17
CA VAL A 288 12.41 -4.75 -26.67
C VAL A 288 11.22 -4.62 -27.60
N GLN A 289 10.42 -5.67 -27.67
CA GLN A 289 9.13 -5.67 -28.36
C GLN A 289 7.98 -5.82 -27.36
N ILE A 290 6.86 -5.20 -27.66
CA ILE A 290 5.62 -5.42 -26.91
C ILE A 290 5.01 -6.75 -27.33
N SER A 291 4.80 -7.63 -26.35
CA SER A 291 3.94 -8.80 -26.48
C SER A 291 2.65 -8.57 -25.73
N THR A 292 1.55 -8.62 -26.46
CA THR A 292 0.19 -8.58 -25.95
C THR A 292 -0.31 -10.02 -25.78
N CYS A 293 -1.51 -10.19 -25.24
CA CYS A 293 -2.14 -11.51 -25.17
C CYS A 293 -2.69 -12.03 -26.51
N GLN A 294 -2.15 -11.53 -27.64
CA GLN A 294 -2.55 -11.89 -29.01
C GLN A 294 -4.08 -11.85 -29.16
N ASP A 295 -4.70 -12.97 -29.52
CA ASP A 295 -6.15 -13.11 -29.72
C ASP A 295 -6.97 -12.79 -28.46
N ASN A 296 -6.36 -12.81 -27.28
CA ASN A 296 -7.00 -12.45 -26.01
C ASN A 296 -6.70 -11.01 -25.56
N SER A 297 -6.16 -10.17 -26.44
CA SER A 297 -5.94 -8.75 -26.16
C SER A 297 -7.19 -7.92 -26.50
N CYS A 298 -7.49 -6.91 -25.67
CA CYS A 298 -8.52 -5.91 -26.02
C CYS A 298 -8.04 -5.04 -27.20
N GLU A 299 -8.96 -4.35 -27.88
CA GLU A 299 -8.68 -3.59 -29.10
C GLU A 299 -7.58 -2.52 -28.92
N SER A 300 -7.52 -1.88 -27.75
CA SER A 300 -6.49 -0.88 -27.46
C SER A 300 -5.09 -1.49 -27.32
N CYS A 301 -5.00 -2.71 -26.77
CA CYS A 301 -3.74 -3.43 -26.60
C CYS A 301 -3.28 -4.09 -27.90
N SER A 302 -4.18 -4.65 -28.70
CA SER A 302 -3.80 -5.34 -29.96
C SER A 302 -3.05 -4.42 -30.93
N LYS A 303 -3.36 -3.12 -30.93
CA LYS A 303 -2.66 -2.07 -31.68
C LYS A 303 -1.20 -1.85 -31.26
N LEU A 304 -0.76 -2.44 -30.16
CA LEU A 304 0.61 -2.36 -29.65
C LEU A 304 1.45 -3.61 -29.97
N GLU A 305 0.83 -4.71 -30.43
CA GLU A 305 1.53 -5.98 -30.68
C GLU A 305 2.72 -5.80 -31.61
N GLY A 306 3.86 -6.37 -31.23
CA GLY A 306 5.08 -6.40 -32.05
C GLY A 306 5.78 -5.05 -32.21
N LYS A 307 5.28 -3.96 -31.59
CA LYS A 307 6.00 -2.67 -31.63
C LYS A 307 7.33 -2.79 -30.90
N ILE A 308 8.39 -2.39 -31.59
CA ILE A 308 9.77 -2.44 -31.11
C ILE A 308 10.18 -1.05 -30.59
N TYR A 309 10.89 -1.04 -29.48
CA TYR A 309 11.44 0.15 -28.82
C TYR A 309 12.87 -0.13 -28.39
N SER A 310 13.73 0.89 -28.42
CA SER A 310 14.91 0.85 -27.55
C SER A 310 14.47 0.86 -26.08
N ILE A 311 15.30 0.33 -25.18
CA ILE A 311 15.01 0.36 -23.74
C ILE A 311 14.75 1.79 -23.24
N ASP A 312 15.51 2.77 -23.73
CA ASP A 312 15.39 4.16 -23.29
C ASP A 312 14.10 4.83 -23.78
N GLU A 313 13.68 4.54 -25.03
CA GLU A 313 12.36 4.96 -25.52
C GLU A 313 11.24 4.28 -24.73
N ALA A 314 11.34 2.97 -24.47
CA ALA A 314 10.35 2.23 -23.70
C ALA A 314 10.19 2.79 -22.27
N LEU A 315 11.29 3.13 -21.60
CA LEU A 315 11.29 3.76 -20.26
C LEU A 315 10.70 5.18 -20.27
N LYS A 316 10.87 5.92 -21.37
CA LYS A 316 10.36 7.28 -21.52
C LYS A 316 8.87 7.31 -21.85
N GLU A 317 8.44 6.51 -22.82
CA GLU A 317 7.07 6.51 -23.32
C GLU A 317 6.13 5.66 -22.48
N MET A 318 6.62 4.53 -21.94
CA MET A 318 5.87 3.58 -21.13
C MET A 318 4.47 3.25 -21.72
N PRO A 319 4.38 2.79 -22.99
CA PRO A 319 3.11 2.49 -23.65
C PRO A 319 2.35 1.34 -22.98
N ILE A 320 3.06 0.49 -22.22
CA ILE A 320 2.47 -0.56 -21.38
C ILE A 320 2.87 -0.37 -19.90
N PRO A 321 1.98 -0.66 -18.94
CA PRO A 321 0.57 -1.05 -19.10
C PRO A 321 -0.26 0.01 -19.82
N ASN A 322 -1.13 -0.43 -20.73
CA ASN A 322 -1.97 0.46 -21.53
C ASN A 322 -3.09 1.03 -20.65
N ILE A 323 -3.18 2.36 -20.55
CA ILE A 323 -4.18 3.06 -19.74
C ILE A 323 -5.62 2.82 -20.21
N ASN A 324 -5.80 2.48 -21.48
CA ASN A 324 -7.09 2.17 -22.09
C ASN A 324 -7.32 0.64 -22.18
N CYS A 325 -6.61 -0.16 -21.39
CA CYS A 325 -6.83 -1.61 -21.38
C CYS A 325 -8.20 -1.93 -20.77
N GLU A 326 -9.02 -2.68 -21.49
CA GLU A 326 -10.38 -3.05 -21.08
C GLU A 326 -10.47 -4.47 -20.52
N TYR A 327 -9.38 -5.23 -20.54
CA TYR A 327 -9.37 -6.60 -20.02
C TYR A 327 -9.65 -6.57 -18.52
N ASP A 328 -10.75 -7.15 -18.07
CA ASP A 328 -11.08 -7.27 -16.66
C ASP A 328 -11.40 -8.73 -16.33
N TRP A 329 -10.66 -9.31 -15.39
CA TRP A 329 -10.84 -10.70 -15.00
C TRP A 329 -11.63 -10.85 -13.69
N ASN A 330 -11.94 -9.74 -13.02
CA ASN A 330 -12.74 -9.70 -11.79
C ASN A 330 -14.06 -8.94 -12.01
N ASP A 331 -14.39 -8.57 -13.27
CA ASP A 331 -15.56 -7.76 -13.64
C ASP A 331 -15.71 -6.47 -12.81
N VAL A 332 -14.59 -5.87 -12.38
CA VAL A 332 -14.57 -4.66 -11.53
C VAL A 332 -14.65 -3.35 -12.34
N GLY A 333 -14.64 -3.44 -13.67
CA GLY A 333 -14.68 -2.32 -14.61
C GLY A 333 -13.43 -1.44 -14.62
N THR A 334 -12.28 -1.92 -14.11
CA THR A 334 -11.06 -1.09 -13.99
C THR A 334 -9.96 -1.42 -14.98
N GLY A 335 -9.96 -2.62 -15.59
CA GLY A 335 -8.98 -3.02 -16.59
C GLY A 335 -7.62 -3.42 -16.00
N TRP A 336 -7.08 -4.57 -16.41
CA TRP A 336 -5.82 -5.15 -15.96
C TRP A 336 -4.94 -5.48 -17.18
N CYS A 337 -4.01 -4.58 -17.49
CA CYS A 337 -3.15 -4.76 -18.66
C CYS A 337 -2.16 -5.93 -18.47
N ARG A 338 -2.34 -6.98 -19.26
CA ARG A 338 -1.49 -8.19 -19.26
C ARG A 338 -0.32 -8.14 -20.24
N CYS A 339 -0.20 -7.09 -21.05
CA CYS A 339 0.91 -6.93 -21.99
C CYS A 339 2.27 -6.90 -21.28
N ASP A 340 3.30 -7.29 -22.00
CA ASP A 340 4.65 -7.43 -21.47
C ASP A 340 5.74 -7.04 -22.48
N TRP A 341 6.94 -6.80 -21.96
CA TRP A 341 8.14 -6.58 -22.77
C TRP A 341 8.83 -7.92 -23.01
N LEU A 342 9.22 -8.18 -24.26
CA LEU A 342 10.12 -9.27 -24.64
C LEU A 342 11.42 -8.68 -25.19
N PRO A 343 12.59 -9.24 -24.86
CA PRO A 343 13.84 -8.81 -25.49
C PRO A 343 13.83 -9.17 -26.97
N VAL A 344 14.38 -8.29 -27.81
CA VAL A 344 14.73 -8.63 -29.19
C VAL A 344 16.19 -9.06 -29.16
N LEU A 345 16.46 -10.30 -29.58
CA LEU A 345 17.80 -10.84 -29.69
C LEU A 345 18.19 -10.78 -31.17
N ASP A 346 19.38 -10.28 -31.47
CA ASP A 346 19.95 -10.40 -32.81
C ASP A 346 20.26 -11.88 -33.07
N ASP A 347 19.81 -12.40 -34.21
CA ASP A 347 20.03 -13.79 -34.65
C ASP A 347 21.50 -14.11 -34.96
#